data_AF-A0A8H2XP32-F1
#
_entry.id   AF-A0A8H2XP32-F1
#
_cell.length_a   1.000
_cell.length_b   1.000
_cell.length_c   1.000
_cell.angle_alpha   90.00
_cell.angle_beta   90.00
_cell.angle_gamma   90.00
#
_symmetry.space_group_name_H-M   'P 1'
#
loop_
_entity.id
_entity.type
_entity.pdbx_description
1 polymer ?
#
loop_
_entity_poly.entity_id
_entity_poly.type
_entity_poly.pdbx_seq_one_letter_code
_entity_poly.pdbx_strand_id
1 'polypeptide(L)'
;MSRFQAAINRLRSGQSKFELVHRPNTSWPGANAQISILDSSFNPPTNAHADLASQSVNITTARLLLLSISNVDKIPKAGDTIPEQRLEMMVALAERLGRDVAVGAVNEPTFVGKSGILRERCSDAGEPELTFLMGWDTIIRFFAPRYYPSPPGMLSKLRTFFNDERSSIVCARRGSHPDTEEEEFLRSEYVREFYDSGRIRITDLDQDVRDISSTDVRNGTIETAERYCPKEVVDIIKREQLYFWK
;
A
#
# COMPACT_ATOMS: atom_id res chain seq x y z
N MET A 1 -1.45 16.04 -21.79
CA MET A 1 -0.62 14.91 -21.28
C MET A 1 -0.89 14.77 -19.80
N SER A 2 -1.00 13.55 -19.27
CA SER A 2 -1.21 13.33 -17.83
C SER A 2 -0.05 13.92 -17.02
N ARG A 3 -0.36 14.57 -15.88
CA ARG A 3 0.67 15.12 -14.96
C ARG A 3 1.63 14.05 -14.41
N PHE A 4 1.24 12.78 -14.49
CA PHE A 4 2.02 11.64 -14.00
C PHE A 4 2.97 11.06 -15.05
N GLN A 5 2.82 11.41 -16.33
CA GLN A 5 3.53 10.75 -17.43
C GLN A 5 5.05 10.81 -17.27
N ALA A 6 5.58 11.97 -16.90
CA ALA A 6 7.02 12.16 -16.74
C ALA A 6 7.60 11.31 -15.59
N ALA A 7 6.88 11.24 -14.46
CA ALA A 7 7.26 10.41 -13.32
C ALA A 7 7.24 8.91 -13.69
N ILE A 8 6.16 8.45 -14.32
CA ILE A 8 6.04 7.07 -14.79
C ILE A 8 7.15 6.71 -15.79
N ASN A 9 7.50 7.62 -16.70
CA ASN A 9 8.57 7.39 -17.66
C ASN A 9 9.93 7.24 -16.98
N ARG A 10 10.26 8.11 -16.00
CA ARG A 10 11.51 7.98 -15.23
C ARG A 10 11.59 6.66 -14.46
N LEU A 11 10.49 6.22 -13.87
CA LEU A 11 10.42 4.94 -13.17
C LEU A 11 10.62 3.76 -14.14
N ARG A 12 9.92 3.77 -15.29
CA ARG A 12 10.03 2.72 -16.31
C ARG A 12 11.40 2.64 -16.96
N SER A 13 12.05 3.78 -17.18
CA SER A 13 13.41 3.83 -17.75
C SER A 13 14.51 3.57 -16.73
N GLY A 14 14.17 3.38 -15.45
CA GLY A 14 15.14 3.21 -14.36
C GLY A 14 15.93 4.48 -14.00
N GLN A 15 15.52 5.65 -14.51
CA GLN A 15 16.12 6.94 -14.12
C GLN A 15 15.79 7.31 -12.68
N SER A 16 14.70 6.76 -12.15
CA SER A 16 14.27 6.92 -10.77
C SER A 16 13.75 5.59 -10.24
N LYS A 17 13.94 5.32 -8.94
CA LYS A 17 13.33 4.18 -8.25
C LYS A 17 12.03 4.56 -7.54
N PHE A 18 11.85 5.83 -7.22
CA PHE A 18 10.68 6.36 -6.51
C PHE A 18 10.35 7.79 -6.94
N GLU A 19 9.08 8.05 -7.18
CA GLU A 19 8.56 9.37 -7.53
C GLU A 19 7.44 9.76 -6.56
N LEU A 20 7.61 10.88 -5.88
CA LEU A 20 6.54 11.51 -5.10
C LEU A 20 5.66 12.33 -6.04
N VAL A 21 4.47 11.83 -6.36
CA VAL A 21 3.59 12.42 -7.38
C VAL A 21 2.52 13.34 -6.80
N HIS A 22 2.26 13.25 -5.50
CA HIS A 22 1.47 14.20 -4.75
C HIS A 22 2.08 14.41 -3.38
N ARG A 23 2.31 15.68 -3.05
CA ARG A 23 2.82 16.12 -1.77
C ARG A 23 1.75 16.99 -1.10
N PRO A 24 1.28 16.64 0.10
CA PRO A 24 0.13 17.32 0.69
C PRO A 24 0.49 18.70 1.27
N ASN A 25 1.77 18.92 1.63
CA ASN A 25 2.30 20.20 2.10
C ASN A 25 3.82 20.25 1.92
N THR A 26 4.43 21.44 2.06
CA THR A 26 5.88 21.63 1.88
C THR A 26 6.73 20.95 2.96
N SER A 27 6.18 20.73 4.15
CA SER A 27 6.86 20.09 5.28
C SER A 27 6.84 18.57 5.24
N TRP A 28 6.03 17.91 4.40
CA TRP A 28 5.91 16.44 4.39
C TRP A 28 7.24 15.76 4.03
N PRO A 29 7.67 14.69 4.76
CA PRO A 29 6.95 14.02 5.84
C PRO A 29 7.16 14.63 7.24
N GLY A 30 7.98 15.67 7.37
CA GLY A 30 8.38 16.29 8.64
C GLY A 30 9.64 15.64 9.20
N ALA A 31 10.32 16.32 10.14
CA ALA A 31 11.50 15.75 10.79
C ALA A 31 11.11 14.57 11.71
N ASN A 32 11.91 13.50 11.70
CA ASN A 32 11.70 12.26 12.44
C ASN A 32 10.30 11.66 12.25
N ALA A 33 9.80 11.69 11.01
CA ALA A 33 8.46 11.27 10.70
C ALA A 33 8.22 9.78 10.97
N GLN A 34 7.06 9.47 11.54
CA GLN A 34 6.49 8.14 11.56
C GLN A 34 5.57 8.05 10.35
N ILE A 35 5.93 7.26 9.35
CA ILE A 35 5.25 7.20 8.06
C ILE A 35 4.52 5.87 7.94
N SER A 36 3.20 5.90 7.80
CA SER A 36 2.46 4.70 7.40
C SER A 36 2.36 4.61 5.89
N ILE A 37 2.48 3.38 5.37
CA ILE A 37 2.56 3.12 3.94
C ILE A 37 1.49 2.10 3.58
N LEU A 38 0.51 2.50 2.79
CA LEU A 38 -0.43 1.58 2.16
C LEU A 38 0.01 1.32 0.72
N ASP A 39 0.65 0.17 0.50
CA ASP A 39 1.01 -0.30 -0.84
C ASP A 39 -0.10 -1.22 -1.39
N SER A 40 -0.69 -0.81 -2.51
CA SER A 40 -1.73 -1.57 -3.18
C SER A 40 -1.73 -1.26 -4.68
N SER A 41 -2.48 -2.07 -5.44
CA SER A 41 -2.71 -1.77 -6.85
C SER A 41 -3.70 -0.64 -7.11
N PHE A 42 -4.53 -0.27 -6.13
CA PHE A 42 -5.48 0.85 -6.22
C PHE A 42 -6.26 0.89 -7.56
N ASN A 43 -6.89 -0.22 -7.94
CA ASN A 43 -7.50 -0.39 -9.26
C ASN A 43 -8.98 -0.83 -9.16
N PRO A 44 -9.91 0.02 -8.69
CA PRO A 44 -9.69 1.36 -8.15
C PRO A 44 -9.41 1.34 -6.63
N PRO A 45 -9.01 2.47 -6.01
CA PRO A 45 -9.10 2.63 -4.55
C PRO A 45 -10.54 2.43 -4.07
N THR A 46 -10.72 1.82 -2.90
CA THR A 46 -12.04 1.49 -2.31
C THR A 46 -12.15 2.03 -0.90
N ASN A 47 -13.34 1.97 -0.31
CA ASN A 47 -13.56 2.34 1.09
C ASN A 47 -12.75 1.46 2.06
N ALA A 48 -12.47 0.19 1.72
CA ALA A 48 -11.54 -0.65 2.48
C ALA A 48 -10.11 -0.07 2.51
N HIS A 49 -9.64 0.51 1.40
CA HIS A 49 -8.33 1.18 1.37
C HIS A 49 -8.33 2.44 2.23
N ALA A 50 -9.42 3.21 2.20
CA ALA A 50 -9.58 4.40 3.02
C ALA A 50 -9.58 4.07 4.52
N ASP A 51 -10.30 3.02 4.91
CA ASP A 51 -10.36 2.54 6.29
C ASP A 51 -9.00 2.02 6.75
N LEU A 52 -8.35 1.15 5.97
CA LEU A 52 -7.02 0.64 6.28
C LEU A 52 -5.98 1.77 6.40
N ALA A 53 -5.99 2.76 5.50
CA ALA A 53 -5.11 3.93 5.60
C ALA A 53 -5.37 4.77 6.87
N SER A 54 -6.57 4.66 7.46
CA SER A 54 -6.98 5.39 8.66
C SER A 54 -6.62 4.67 9.96
N GLN A 55 -6.35 3.36 9.91
CA GLN A 55 -5.93 2.55 11.08
C GLN A 55 -4.65 3.05 11.75
N SER A 56 -3.85 3.84 11.03
CA SER A 56 -2.56 4.35 11.50
C SER A 56 -2.57 5.81 11.97
N VAL A 57 -3.70 6.50 11.91
CA VAL A 57 -3.77 7.97 12.16
C VAL A 57 -3.28 8.34 13.57
N ASN A 58 -3.49 7.48 14.56
CA ASN A 58 -3.06 7.73 15.94
C ASN A 58 -1.60 7.33 16.23
N ILE A 59 -0.92 6.72 15.28
CA ILE A 59 0.44 6.16 15.45
C ILE A 59 1.46 6.75 14.46
N THR A 60 1.02 7.56 13.48
CA THR A 60 1.89 8.14 12.46
C THR A 60 1.67 9.64 12.29
N THR A 61 2.73 10.34 11.92
CA THR A 61 2.72 11.78 11.62
C THR A 61 2.55 12.08 10.14
N ALA A 62 2.74 11.06 9.29
CA ALA A 62 2.61 11.13 7.84
C ALA A 62 2.06 9.81 7.30
N ARG A 63 1.36 9.89 6.15
CA ARG A 63 0.83 8.71 5.45
C ARG A 63 1.25 8.75 3.97
N LEU A 64 1.47 7.59 3.39
CA LEU A 64 1.86 7.42 1.99
C LEU A 64 0.99 6.33 1.34
N LEU A 65 0.24 6.70 0.30
CA LEU A 65 -0.35 5.74 -0.62
C LEU A 65 0.68 5.42 -1.70
N LEU A 66 1.06 4.15 -1.83
CA LEU A 66 2.15 3.72 -2.68
C LEU A 66 1.67 2.80 -3.81
N LEU A 67 1.99 3.17 -5.05
CA LEU A 67 1.78 2.31 -6.22
C LEU A 67 3.10 1.69 -6.67
N SER A 68 3.20 0.35 -6.64
CA SER A 68 4.27 -0.34 -7.37
C SER A 68 3.93 -0.46 -8.86
N ILE A 69 4.79 0.08 -9.72
CA ILE A 69 4.65 -0.02 -11.18
C ILE A 69 5.19 -1.34 -11.75
N SER A 70 5.96 -2.08 -10.95
CA SER A 70 6.53 -3.39 -11.27
C SER A 70 6.00 -4.43 -10.26
N ASN A 71 4.79 -4.93 -10.51
CA ASN A 71 4.25 -6.04 -9.73
C ASN A 71 4.59 -7.36 -10.43
N VAL A 72 5.38 -8.21 -9.77
CA VAL A 72 5.84 -9.52 -10.28
C VAL A 72 4.68 -10.45 -10.64
N ASP A 73 3.54 -10.31 -9.94
CA ASP A 73 2.42 -11.24 -10.03
C ASP A 73 1.25 -10.77 -10.92
N LYS A 74 1.34 -9.58 -11.54
CA LYS A 74 0.20 -8.99 -12.28
C LYS A 74 0.53 -8.77 -13.76
N ILE A 75 0.03 -9.66 -14.60
CA ILE A 75 -0.11 -9.45 -16.04
C ILE A 75 -1.28 -8.46 -16.24
N PRO A 76 -1.09 -7.31 -16.94
CA PRO A 76 -2.17 -6.38 -17.23
C PRO A 76 -3.32 -7.09 -17.98
N LYS A 77 -4.55 -6.94 -17.50
CA LYS A 77 -5.74 -7.48 -18.16
C LYS A 77 -6.41 -6.42 -19.04
N ALA A 78 -7.11 -6.85 -20.09
CA ALA A 78 -7.92 -5.96 -20.90
C ALA A 78 -8.99 -5.26 -20.02
N GLY A 79 -8.96 -3.93 -19.95
CA GLY A 79 -9.82 -3.13 -19.06
C GLY A 79 -9.16 -2.72 -17.74
N ASP A 80 -7.90 -3.12 -17.47
CA ASP A 80 -7.13 -2.53 -16.38
C ASP A 80 -6.80 -1.07 -16.68
N THR A 81 -6.95 -0.22 -15.66
CA THR A 81 -6.46 1.17 -15.74
C THR A 81 -4.95 1.21 -15.87
N ILE A 82 -4.47 2.22 -16.60
CA ILE A 82 -3.04 2.54 -16.67
C ILE A 82 -2.57 3.17 -15.36
N PRO A 83 -1.25 3.11 -15.03
CA PRO A 83 -0.72 3.70 -13.79
C PRO A 83 -1.13 5.16 -13.57
N GLU A 84 -1.20 5.96 -14.64
CA GLU A 84 -1.57 7.36 -14.60
C GLU A 84 -3.00 7.57 -14.06
N GLN A 85 -3.96 6.74 -14.46
CA GLN A 85 -5.34 6.80 -13.98
C GLN A 85 -5.44 6.34 -12.51
N ARG A 86 -4.66 5.32 -12.12
CA ARG A 86 -4.60 4.86 -10.72
C ARG A 86 -4.03 5.93 -9.81
N LEU A 87 -2.93 6.57 -10.22
CA LEU A 87 -2.35 7.68 -9.48
C LEU A 87 -3.33 8.84 -9.34
N GLU A 88 -4.14 9.12 -10.37
CA GLU A 88 -5.18 10.15 -10.26
C GLU A 88 -6.20 9.82 -9.18
N MET A 89 -6.76 8.61 -9.20
CA MET A 89 -7.70 8.16 -8.18
C MET A 89 -7.07 8.10 -6.78
N MET A 90 -5.78 7.74 -6.69
CA MET A 90 -5.03 7.76 -5.42
C MET A 90 -4.87 9.19 -4.87
N VAL A 91 -4.64 10.19 -5.72
CA VAL A 91 -4.58 11.59 -5.26
C VAL A 91 -5.95 12.05 -4.74
N ALA A 92 -7.04 11.70 -5.42
CA ALA A 92 -8.39 11.99 -4.93
C ALA A 92 -8.66 11.33 -3.56
N LEU A 93 -8.21 10.09 -3.36
CA LEU A 93 -8.29 9.42 -2.06
C LEU A 93 -7.41 10.13 -1.01
N ALA A 94 -6.18 10.51 -1.35
CA ALA A 94 -5.27 11.19 -0.43
C ALA A 94 -5.84 12.53 0.06
N GLU A 95 -6.39 13.34 -0.86
CA GLU A 95 -7.01 14.63 -0.55
C GLU A 95 -8.23 14.48 0.37
N ARG A 96 -9.02 13.41 0.18
CA ARG A 96 -10.12 13.06 1.09
C ARG A 96 -9.63 12.65 2.48
N LEU A 97 -8.55 11.87 2.55
CA LEU A 97 -8.05 11.31 3.80
C LEU A 97 -7.36 12.35 4.70
N GLY A 98 -6.73 13.38 4.14
CA GLY A 98 -6.18 14.48 4.94
C GLY A 98 -4.94 15.16 4.35
N ARG A 99 -4.46 16.20 5.05
CA ARG A 99 -3.31 17.05 4.65
C ARG A 99 -1.94 16.46 5.00
N ASP A 100 -1.91 15.22 5.44
CA ASP A 100 -0.73 14.45 5.83
C ASP A 100 -0.49 13.24 4.90
N VAL A 101 -1.35 13.07 3.88
CA VAL A 101 -1.32 11.92 2.96
C VAL A 101 -0.64 12.27 1.65
N ALA A 102 0.50 11.65 1.38
CA ALA A 102 1.18 11.74 0.11
C ALA A 102 0.82 10.57 -0.82
N VAL A 103 1.09 10.74 -2.12
CA VAL A 103 1.02 9.67 -3.11
C VAL A 103 2.37 9.51 -3.78
N GLY A 104 2.86 8.28 -3.79
CA GLY A 104 4.11 7.90 -4.44
C GLY A 104 3.93 6.74 -5.41
N ALA A 105 4.86 6.65 -6.36
CA ALA A 105 5.03 5.50 -7.23
C ALA A 105 6.46 4.95 -7.08
N VAL A 106 6.60 3.63 -7.09
CA VAL A 106 7.88 2.95 -6.90
C VAL A 106 8.07 1.88 -7.98
N ASN A 107 9.32 1.68 -8.39
CA ASN A 107 9.74 0.58 -9.24
C ASN A 107 10.57 -0.41 -8.42
N GLU A 108 9.90 -1.14 -7.52
CA GLU A 108 10.51 -2.18 -6.69
C GLU A 108 9.44 -3.21 -6.34
N PRO A 109 9.66 -4.51 -6.62
CA PRO A 109 8.66 -5.54 -6.37
C PRO A 109 8.52 -5.93 -4.90
N THR A 110 9.61 -5.91 -4.12
CA THR A 110 9.64 -6.46 -2.77
C THR A 110 9.35 -5.40 -1.71
N PHE A 111 8.59 -5.75 -0.67
CA PHE A 111 8.32 -4.81 0.42
C PHE A 111 9.58 -4.40 1.20
N VAL A 112 10.51 -5.33 1.40
CA VAL A 112 11.81 -5.03 2.02
C VAL A 112 12.63 -4.07 1.15
N GLY A 113 12.66 -4.26 -0.17
CA GLY A 113 13.30 -3.33 -1.09
C GLY A 113 12.65 -1.94 -1.06
N LYS A 114 11.32 -1.87 -1.01
CA LYS A 114 10.57 -0.61 -0.91
C LYS A 114 10.93 0.16 0.37
N SER A 115 11.08 -0.54 1.50
CA SER A 115 11.52 0.07 2.78
C SER A 115 12.85 0.80 2.61
N GLY A 116 13.86 0.14 2.03
CA GLY A 116 15.17 0.74 1.79
C GLY A 116 15.10 1.99 0.91
N ILE A 117 14.35 1.94 -0.20
CA ILE A 117 14.17 3.09 -1.11
C ILE A 117 13.49 4.27 -0.41
N LEU A 118 12.44 4.01 0.38
CA LEU A 118 11.69 5.06 1.06
C LEU A 118 12.52 5.72 2.17
N ARG A 119 13.32 4.94 2.89
CA ARG A 119 14.27 5.45 3.89
C ARG A 119 15.32 6.34 3.28
N GLU A 120 15.97 5.88 2.22
CA GLU A 120 16.93 6.69 1.47
C GLU A 120 16.30 8.01 1.02
N ARG A 121 15.07 7.95 0.47
CA ARG A 121 14.38 9.13 -0.04
C ARG A 121 13.97 10.13 1.05
N CYS A 122 13.68 9.64 2.24
CA CYS A 122 13.24 10.45 3.38
C CYS A 122 14.37 10.73 4.38
N SER A 123 15.63 10.45 4.02
CA SER A 123 16.79 10.68 4.90
C SER A 123 17.00 12.14 5.29
N ASP A 124 16.62 13.09 4.43
CA ASP A 124 16.62 14.52 4.76
C ASP A 124 15.68 14.88 5.93
N ALA A 125 14.68 14.03 6.19
CA ALA A 125 13.77 14.13 7.31
C ALA A 125 14.29 13.38 8.56
N GLY A 126 15.53 12.89 8.57
CA GLY A 126 16.12 12.10 9.66
C GLY A 126 15.98 10.60 9.43
N GLU A 127 15.78 9.83 10.50
CA GLU A 127 15.54 8.39 10.43
C GLU A 127 14.04 8.10 10.54
N PRO A 128 13.30 7.99 9.42
CA PRO A 128 11.87 7.75 9.47
C PRO A 128 11.56 6.37 10.04
N GLU A 129 10.48 6.26 10.81
CA GLU A 129 9.92 4.96 11.18
C GLU A 129 8.83 4.58 10.18
N LEU A 130 8.97 3.42 9.54
CA LEU A 130 8.05 2.99 8.49
C LEU A 130 7.09 1.91 9.03
N THR A 131 5.79 2.15 8.89
CA THR A 131 4.74 1.19 9.23
C THR A 131 3.98 0.79 7.98
N PHE A 132 4.14 -0.44 7.52
CA PHE A 132 3.44 -0.94 6.34
C PHE A 132 2.04 -1.43 6.71
N LEU A 133 1.05 -0.93 6.00
CA LEU A 133 -0.35 -1.30 6.14
C LEU A 133 -0.65 -2.37 5.10
N MET A 134 -1.10 -3.53 5.55
CA MET A 134 -1.34 -4.70 4.71
C MET A 134 -2.71 -5.30 5.01
N GLY A 135 -3.33 -5.92 4.01
CA GLY A 135 -4.38 -6.91 4.25
C GLY A 135 -3.79 -8.31 4.42
N TRP A 136 -4.60 -9.24 4.91
CA TRP A 136 -4.23 -10.63 5.15
C TRP A 136 -3.47 -11.28 3.99
N ASP A 137 -4.04 -11.27 2.77
CA ASP A 137 -3.38 -11.88 1.59
C ASP A 137 -2.00 -11.28 1.29
N THR A 138 -1.77 -10.02 1.70
CA THR A 138 -0.52 -9.32 1.46
C THR A 138 0.54 -9.68 2.50
N ILE A 139 0.17 -9.82 3.78
CA ILE A 139 1.15 -10.27 4.80
C ILE A 139 1.58 -11.72 4.55
N ILE A 140 0.65 -12.59 4.10
CA ILE A 140 1.00 -13.96 3.68
C ILE A 140 2.03 -13.92 2.53
N ARG A 141 1.85 -13.04 1.54
CA ARG A 141 2.86 -12.85 0.48
C ARG A 141 4.16 -12.27 1.00
N PHE A 142 4.12 -11.32 1.94
CA PHE A 142 5.32 -10.72 2.53
C PHE A 142 6.22 -11.78 3.18
N PHE A 143 5.64 -12.78 3.83
CA PHE A 143 6.35 -13.90 4.43
C PHE A 143 6.45 -15.14 3.53
N ALA A 144 6.17 -15.05 2.24
CA ALA A 144 6.30 -16.20 1.34
C ALA A 144 7.76 -16.37 0.86
N PRO A 145 8.43 -17.52 1.13
CA PRO A 145 9.84 -17.71 0.80
C PRO A 145 10.20 -17.52 -0.67
N ARG A 146 9.25 -17.73 -1.59
CA ARG A 146 9.44 -17.56 -3.04
C ARG A 146 9.84 -16.15 -3.48
N TYR A 147 9.61 -15.12 -2.65
CA TYR A 147 10.02 -13.74 -2.94
C TYR A 147 11.40 -13.39 -2.39
N TYR A 148 12.11 -14.36 -1.82
CA TYR A 148 13.43 -14.20 -1.24
C TYR A 148 14.43 -15.18 -1.87
N PRO A 149 15.74 -14.90 -1.82
CA PRO A 149 16.75 -15.77 -2.43
C PRO A 149 16.80 -17.19 -1.84
N SER A 150 16.53 -17.32 -0.53
CA SER A 150 16.52 -18.58 0.22
C SER A 150 15.86 -18.36 1.58
N PRO A 151 15.47 -19.41 2.33
CA PRO A 151 14.92 -19.24 3.68
C PRO A 151 15.88 -18.52 4.66
N PRO A 152 17.20 -18.83 4.73
CA PRO A 152 18.13 -18.04 5.53
C PRO A 152 18.27 -16.59 5.05
N GLY A 153 18.28 -16.39 3.72
CA GLY A 153 18.31 -15.05 3.12
C GLY A 153 17.07 -14.23 3.44
N MET A 154 15.90 -14.88 3.50
CA MET A 154 14.64 -14.29 3.93
C MET A 154 14.74 -13.79 5.38
N LEU A 155 15.13 -14.65 6.32
CA LEU A 155 15.28 -14.26 7.73
C LEU A 155 16.25 -13.10 7.92
N SER A 156 17.37 -13.09 7.18
CA SER A 156 18.30 -11.96 7.19
C SER A 156 17.63 -10.66 6.72
N LYS A 157 16.89 -10.70 5.61
CA LYS A 157 16.16 -9.54 5.08
C LYS A 157 15.05 -9.06 6.03
N LEU A 158 14.33 -9.98 6.66
CA LEU A 158 13.29 -9.67 7.64
C LEU A 158 13.86 -9.04 8.90
N ARG A 159 14.98 -9.56 9.43
CA ARG A 159 15.66 -8.95 10.58
C ARG A 159 16.17 -7.55 10.26
N THR A 160 16.72 -7.32 9.07
CA THR A 160 17.06 -5.96 8.65
C THR A 160 15.82 -5.07 8.59
N PHE A 161 14.73 -5.53 8.00
CA PHE A 161 13.49 -4.76 7.92
C PHE A 161 12.88 -4.41 9.30
N PHE A 162 12.76 -5.38 10.20
CA PHE A 162 12.09 -5.18 11.48
C PHE A 162 12.99 -4.65 12.60
N ASN A 163 14.27 -5.05 12.62
CA ASN A 163 15.19 -4.76 13.72
C ASN A 163 16.10 -3.58 13.35
N ASP A 164 16.91 -3.71 12.31
CA ASP A 164 17.90 -2.70 11.93
C ASP A 164 17.22 -1.41 11.44
N GLU A 165 16.22 -1.58 10.58
CA GLU A 165 15.42 -0.49 10.03
C GLU A 165 14.30 -0.06 10.99
N ARG A 166 13.95 -0.86 12.00
CA ARG A 166 12.86 -0.57 12.94
C ARG A 166 11.49 -0.42 12.26
N SER A 167 11.29 -0.99 11.06
CA SER A 167 9.98 -0.97 10.40
C SER A 167 8.98 -1.86 11.14
N SER A 168 7.68 -1.65 10.90
CA SER A 168 6.62 -2.48 11.48
C SER A 168 5.50 -2.74 10.46
N ILE A 169 4.62 -3.69 10.77
CA ILE A 169 3.45 -4.02 9.97
C ILE A 169 2.20 -3.88 10.83
N VAL A 170 1.18 -3.22 10.26
CA VAL A 170 -0.21 -3.32 10.73
C VAL A 170 -0.97 -4.10 9.65
N CYS A 171 -1.51 -5.25 10.02
CA CYS A 171 -2.28 -6.10 9.12
C CYS A 171 -3.75 -6.07 9.47
N ALA A 172 -4.59 -5.70 8.51
CA ALA A 172 -6.02 -5.95 8.57
C ALA A 172 -6.29 -7.45 8.48
N ARG A 173 -7.06 -7.96 9.43
CA ARG A 173 -7.53 -9.35 9.49
C ARG A 173 -8.46 -9.66 8.31
N ARG A 174 -8.50 -10.94 7.93
CA ARG A 174 -9.52 -11.49 7.04
C ARG A 174 -10.76 -11.88 7.85
N GLY A 175 -11.91 -11.28 7.57
CA GLY A 175 -13.16 -11.62 8.25
C GLY A 175 -13.32 -10.96 9.63
N SER A 176 -14.03 -11.62 10.54
CA SER A 176 -14.54 -11.03 11.79
C SER A 176 -13.81 -11.43 13.08
N HIS A 177 -13.07 -12.54 13.05
CA HIS A 177 -12.43 -13.10 14.25
C HIS A 177 -11.14 -13.81 13.86
N PRO A 178 -10.15 -13.91 14.76
CA PRO A 178 -9.01 -14.80 14.56
C PRO A 178 -9.50 -16.20 14.23
N ASP A 179 -8.87 -16.83 13.26
CA ASP A 179 -9.10 -18.23 12.92
C ASP A 179 -7.81 -19.04 13.10
N THR A 180 -7.93 -20.35 12.92
CA THR A 180 -6.79 -21.27 13.06
C THR A 180 -5.69 -20.94 12.05
N GLU A 181 -6.02 -20.49 10.84
CA GLU A 181 -5.03 -20.10 9.82
C GLU A 181 -4.21 -18.88 10.29
N GLU A 182 -4.86 -17.91 10.93
CA GLU A 182 -4.19 -16.76 11.51
C GLU A 182 -3.23 -17.14 12.64
N GLU A 183 -3.69 -17.97 13.58
CA GLU A 183 -2.86 -18.40 14.71
C GLU A 183 -1.65 -19.21 14.24
N GLU A 184 -1.85 -20.14 13.31
CA GLU A 184 -0.77 -20.93 12.71
C GLU A 184 0.25 -20.05 11.99
N PHE A 185 -0.23 -19.07 11.22
CA PHE A 185 0.64 -18.11 10.54
C PHE A 185 1.48 -17.29 11.53
N LEU A 186 0.87 -16.71 12.56
CA LEU A 186 1.57 -15.88 13.55
C LEU A 186 2.55 -16.68 14.41
N ARG A 187 2.32 -17.98 14.59
CA ARG A 187 3.21 -18.90 15.31
C ARG A 187 4.25 -19.59 14.43
N SER A 188 4.21 -19.40 13.12
CA SER A 188 5.18 -19.96 12.18
C SER A 188 6.62 -19.50 12.44
N GLU A 189 7.60 -20.28 11.97
CA GLU A 189 9.03 -20.04 12.18
C GLU A 189 9.52 -18.68 11.63
N TYR A 190 8.87 -18.14 10.59
CA TYR A 190 9.28 -16.88 9.96
C TYR A 190 8.63 -15.65 10.59
N VAL A 191 7.50 -15.80 11.27
CA VAL A 191 6.66 -14.69 11.72
C VAL A 191 6.78 -14.47 13.22
N ARG A 192 6.88 -15.56 14.00
CA ARG A 192 6.79 -15.53 15.46
C ARG A 192 7.76 -14.56 16.13
N GLU A 193 9.02 -14.50 15.67
CA GLU A 193 10.04 -13.57 16.18
C GLU A 193 9.57 -12.10 16.14
N PHE A 194 8.94 -11.70 15.04
CA PHE A 194 8.51 -10.33 14.79
C PHE A 194 7.13 -10.02 15.40
N TYR A 195 6.28 -11.04 15.50
CA TYR A 195 5.00 -10.91 16.22
C TYR A 195 5.20 -10.79 17.73
N ASP A 196 5.98 -11.69 18.35
CA ASP A 196 6.24 -11.68 19.79
C ASP A 196 6.99 -10.40 20.24
N SER A 197 7.74 -9.75 19.35
CA SER A 197 8.40 -8.45 19.60
C SER A 197 7.51 -7.22 19.34
N GLY A 198 6.24 -7.40 18.95
CA GLY A 198 5.29 -6.32 18.70
C GLY A 198 5.49 -5.56 17.39
N ARG A 199 6.35 -6.07 16.49
CA ARG A 199 6.60 -5.47 15.17
C ARG A 199 5.49 -5.76 14.16
N ILE A 200 4.62 -6.73 14.45
CA ILE A 200 3.43 -7.04 13.68
C ILE A 200 2.21 -6.86 14.58
N ARG A 201 1.26 -6.04 14.17
CA ARG A 201 -0.02 -5.82 14.84
C ARG A 201 -1.16 -6.22 13.92
N ILE A 202 -2.09 -7.02 14.43
CA ILE A 202 -3.32 -7.36 13.71
C ILE A 202 -4.44 -6.41 14.15
N THR A 203 -5.22 -5.89 13.20
CA THR A 203 -6.37 -5.01 13.43
C THR A 203 -7.58 -5.49 12.64
N ASP A 204 -8.77 -5.08 13.09
CA ASP A 204 -10.02 -5.32 12.38
C ASP A 204 -10.43 -4.07 11.60
N LEU A 205 -10.85 -4.25 10.36
CA LEU A 205 -11.50 -3.19 9.59
C LEU A 205 -12.98 -3.10 9.98
N ASP A 206 -13.60 -1.97 9.68
CA ASP A 206 -15.04 -1.82 9.84
C ASP A 206 -15.79 -2.95 9.08
N GLN A 207 -16.81 -3.51 9.71
CA GLN A 207 -17.61 -4.59 9.15
C GLN A 207 -18.23 -4.20 7.81
N ASP A 208 -18.54 -2.91 7.63
CA ASP A 208 -19.14 -2.39 6.41
C ASP A 208 -18.17 -2.34 5.22
N VAL A 209 -16.86 -2.40 5.47
CA VAL A 209 -15.84 -2.24 4.42
C VAL A 209 -14.87 -3.42 4.26
N ARG A 210 -14.77 -4.31 5.26
CA ARG A 210 -13.77 -5.38 5.28
C ARG A 210 -13.86 -6.37 4.11
N ASP A 211 -15.06 -6.55 3.54
CA ASP A 211 -15.33 -7.49 2.45
C ASP A 211 -15.30 -6.81 1.07
N ILE A 212 -14.92 -5.53 1.00
CA ILE A 212 -14.84 -4.78 -0.26
C ILE A 212 -13.50 -5.02 -0.95
N SER A 213 -13.53 -5.63 -2.15
CA SER A 213 -12.35 -5.75 -3.01
C SER A 213 -12.43 -4.87 -4.26
N SER A 214 -11.28 -4.38 -4.73
CA SER A 214 -11.22 -3.69 -6.04
C SER A 214 -11.65 -4.60 -7.20
N THR A 215 -11.50 -5.92 -7.06
CA THR A 215 -11.92 -6.89 -8.09
C THR A 215 -13.43 -6.93 -8.23
N ASP A 216 -14.16 -6.88 -7.12
CA ASP A 216 -15.63 -6.86 -7.15
C ASP A 216 -16.14 -5.56 -7.76
N VAL A 217 -15.47 -4.44 -7.49
CA VAL A 217 -15.79 -3.16 -8.16
C VAL A 217 -15.62 -3.29 -9.67
N ARG A 218 -14.49 -3.81 -10.17
CA ARG A 218 -14.25 -3.95 -11.62
C ARG A 218 -15.19 -4.92 -12.31
N ASN A 219 -15.65 -5.96 -11.61
CA ASN A 219 -16.56 -6.98 -12.14
C ASN A 219 -18.04 -6.61 -12.01
N GLY A 220 -18.36 -5.55 -11.25
CA GLY A 220 -19.72 -5.08 -11.00
C GLY A 220 -20.18 -4.03 -12.02
N THR A 221 -20.96 -3.07 -11.53
CA THR A 221 -21.48 -1.94 -12.31
C THR A 221 -21.04 -0.61 -11.70
N ILE A 222 -21.43 0.51 -12.32
CA ILE A 222 -21.16 1.83 -11.75
C ILE A 222 -21.80 2.00 -10.37
N GLU A 223 -22.96 1.40 -10.12
CA GLU A 223 -23.63 1.38 -8.81
C GLU A 223 -22.81 0.61 -7.76
N THR A 224 -22.10 -0.45 -8.17
CA THR A 224 -21.14 -1.14 -7.30
C THR A 224 -20.01 -0.19 -6.89
N ALA A 225 -19.46 0.57 -7.84
CA ALA A 225 -18.41 1.55 -7.54
C ALA A 225 -18.92 2.67 -6.63
N GLU A 226 -20.15 3.19 -6.86
CA GLU A 226 -20.79 4.19 -6.00
C GLU A 226 -20.94 3.73 -4.55
N ARG A 227 -21.16 2.43 -4.33
CA ARG A 227 -21.25 1.85 -2.98
C ARG A 227 -19.88 1.64 -2.34
N TYR A 228 -18.89 1.21 -3.13
CA TYR A 228 -17.64 0.64 -2.61
C TYR A 228 -16.43 1.57 -2.71
N CYS A 229 -16.53 2.68 -3.43
CA CYS A 229 -15.45 3.63 -3.61
C CYS A 229 -15.80 4.99 -3.01
N PRO A 230 -14.80 5.78 -2.60
CA PRO A 230 -14.99 7.20 -2.29
C PRO A 230 -15.61 7.94 -3.47
N LYS A 231 -16.49 8.91 -3.19
CA LYS A 231 -17.19 9.71 -4.21
C LYS A 231 -16.22 10.31 -5.24
N GLU A 232 -15.10 10.85 -4.79
CA GLU A 232 -14.10 11.52 -5.61
C GLU A 232 -13.43 10.53 -6.60
N VAL A 233 -13.28 9.28 -6.19
CA VAL A 233 -12.78 8.19 -7.05
C VAL A 233 -13.85 7.81 -8.08
N VAL A 234 -15.12 7.72 -7.67
CA VAL A 234 -16.24 7.41 -8.56
C VAL A 234 -16.42 8.49 -9.63
N ASP A 235 -16.24 9.76 -9.28
CA ASP A 235 -16.32 10.88 -10.21
C ASP A 235 -15.25 10.75 -11.32
N ILE A 236 -14.04 10.31 -10.98
CA ILE A 236 -12.98 10.00 -11.96
C ILE A 236 -13.36 8.79 -12.83
N ILE A 237 -13.87 7.71 -12.20
CA ILE A 237 -14.31 6.51 -12.93
C ILE A 237 -15.35 6.85 -14.00
N LYS A 238 -16.33 7.70 -13.67
CA LYS A 238 -17.36 8.16 -14.62
C LYS A 238 -16.78 9.05 -15.71
N ARG A 239 -15.96 10.04 -15.33
CA ARG A 239 -15.39 11.02 -16.25
C ARG A 239 -14.49 10.37 -17.30
N GLU A 240 -13.66 9.43 -16.87
CA GLU A 240 -12.70 8.71 -17.72
C GLU A 240 -13.29 7.43 -18.33
N GLN A 241 -14.58 7.14 -18.06
CA GLN A 241 -15.29 5.95 -18.55
C GLN A 241 -14.54 4.63 -18.24
N LEU A 242 -14.06 4.48 -17.00
CA LEU A 242 -13.26 3.32 -16.58
C LEU A 242 -14.13 2.10 -16.25
N TYR A 243 -13.62 0.91 -16.55
CA TYR A 243 -14.16 -0.41 -16.17
C TYR A 243 -15.47 -0.84 -16.85
N PHE A 244 -16.51 -0.01 -16.80
CA PHE A 244 -17.88 -0.38 -17.14
C PHE A 244 -18.31 -0.03 -18.57
N TRP A 245 -17.51 0.79 -19.24
CA TRP A 245 -17.77 1.28 -20.58
C TRP A 245 -16.77 0.64 -21.54
N LYS A 246 -17.26 -0.26 -22.38
CA LYS A 246 -16.53 -0.89 -23.49
C LYS A 246 -17.26 -0.62 -24.78
#